data_AF-A0A6V7HCG1-F1
#
_entry.id   AF-A0A6V7HCG1-F1
#
_cell.length_a   1.000
_cell.length_b   1.000
_cell.length_c   1.000
_cell.angle_alpha   90.00
_cell.angle_beta   90.00
_cell.angle_gamma   90.00
#
_symmetry.space_group_name_H-M   'P 1'
#
loop_
_entity.id
_entity.type
_entity.pdbx_description
1 polymer ?
#
loop_
_entity_poly.entity_id
_entity_poly.type
_entity_poly.pdbx_seq_one_letter_code
_entity_poly.pdbx_strand_id
1 'polypeptide(L)'
;SKVGKFTSITLDCDMSKSVCELIPDTNATIKIDFTVDKDISKVVAVVHGIVMDVPIPFPLPNPDACQTADSGIQCPLKKGDTLHYKNTLAVLKAYPK
;
A
#
# COMPACT_ATOMS: atom_id res chain seq x y z
N SER A 1 8.05 -4.64 -9.35
CA SER A 1 7.82 -3.56 -10.33
C SER A 1 9.00 -3.49 -11.29
N LYS A 2 8.83 -3.06 -12.55
CA LYS A 2 9.95 -2.86 -13.50
C LYS A 2 10.64 -1.50 -13.35
N VAL A 3 10.17 -0.67 -12.42
CA VAL A 3 10.49 0.77 -12.37
C VAL A 3 10.95 1.25 -10.99
N GLY A 4 11.25 0.31 -10.10
CA GLY A 4 11.65 0.56 -8.72
C GLY A 4 11.54 -0.68 -7.85
N LYS A 5 12.03 -0.56 -6.61
CA LYS A 5 12.04 -1.62 -5.60
C LYS A 5 11.61 -1.06 -4.26
N PHE A 6 10.83 -1.84 -3.50
CA PHE A 6 10.57 -1.50 -2.10
C PHE A 6 11.74 -1.95 -1.24
N THR A 7 11.98 -1.23 -0.15
CA THR A 7 13.03 -1.50 0.84
C THR A 7 12.44 -1.96 2.16
N SER A 8 11.27 -1.43 2.53
CA SER A 8 10.59 -1.78 3.78
C SER A 8 9.07 -1.79 3.59
N ILE A 9 8.40 -2.61 4.41
CA ILE A 9 6.94 -2.64 4.54
C ILE A 9 6.64 -2.67 6.03
N THR A 10 5.74 -1.80 6.49
CA THR A 10 5.26 -1.79 7.87
C THR A 10 3.74 -1.75 7.88
N LEU A 11 3.14 -2.60 8.71
CA LEU A 11 1.70 -2.62 8.97
C LEU A 11 1.46 -2.41 10.46
N ASP A 12 0.24 -1.98 10.82
CA ASP A 12 -0.22 -1.86 12.20
C ASP A 12 -0.49 -3.24 12.85
N CYS A 13 0.52 -4.11 12.86
CA CYS A 13 0.48 -5.46 13.44
C CYS A 13 1.89 -5.93 13.83
N ASP A 14 1.95 -7.10 14.49
CA ASP A 14 3.22 -7.72 14.87
C ASP A 14 3.91 -8.38 13.66
N MET A 15 4.83 -7.64 13.05
CA MET A 15 5.61 -8.09 11.88
C MET A 15 6.61 -9.22 12.19
N SER A 16 6.77 -9.63 13.46
CA SER A 16 7.59 -10.80 13.81
C SER A 16 6.86 -12.14 13.61
N LYS A 17 5.52 -12.11 13.49
CA LYS A 17 4.70 -13.29 13.25
C LYS A 17 4.64 -13.64 11.76
N SER A 18 4.29 -14.90 11.48
CA SER A 18 4.04 -15.37 10.11
C SER A 18 2.78 -14.78 9.48
N VAL A 19 1.87 -14.22 10.29
CA VAL A 19 0.60 -13.63 9.85
C VAL A 19 0.39 -12.29 10.56
N CYS A 20 -0.06 -11.30 9.80
CA CYS A 20 -0.52 -10.00 10.29
C CYS A 20 -2.04 -10.05 10.47
N GLU A 21 -2.50 -10.12 11.71
CA GLU A 21 -3.94 -10.12 12.02
C GLU A 21 -4.51 -8.70 11.90
N LEU A 22 -5.42 -8.49 10.95
CA LEU A 22 -6.15 -7.24 10.81
C LEU A 22 -7.45 -7.32 11.63
N ILE A 23 -7.62 -6.39 12.56
CA ILE A 23 -8.74 -6.42 13.51
C ILE A 23 -10.01 -5.88 12.82
N PRO A 24 -11.14 -6.60 12.84
CA PRO A 24 -12.39 -6.08 12.30
C PRO A 24 -12.85 -4.82 13.02
N ASP A 25 -13.50 -3.91 12.29
CA ASP A 25 -13.99 -2.61 12.78
C ASP A 25 -12.89 -1.63 13.21
N THR A 26 -11.67 -1.83 12.71
CA THR A 26 -10.54 -0.90 12.93
C THR A 26 -9.98 -0.40 11.61
N ASN A 27 -9.07 0.57 11.70
CA ASN A 27 -8.23 0.96 10.58
C ASN A 27 -6.90 0.22 10.63
N ALA A 28 -6.38 -0.16 9.47
CA ALA A 28 -5.04 -0.67 9.29
C ALA A 28 -4.26 0.28 8.39
N THR A 29 -3.12 0.76 8.88
CA THR A 29 -2.18 1.57 8.10
C THR A 29 -1.10 0.68 7.51
N ILE A 30 -0.86 0.83 6.21
CA ILE A 30 0.27 0.26 5.51
C ILE A 30 1.23 1.39 5.16
N LYS A 31 2.52 1.17 5.43
CA LYS A 31 3.61 2.03 4.98
C LYS A 31 4.57 1.23 4.13
N ILE A 32 4.99 1.80 3.01
CA ILE A 32 5.92 1.16 2.08
C ILE A 32 7.00 2.16 1.74
N ASP A 33 8.24 1.81 2.07
CA ASP A 33 9.39 2.55 1.61
C ASP A 33 9.87 1.95 0.29
N PHE A 34 10.09 2.79 -0.71
CA PHE A 34 10.56 2.33 -2.01
C PHE A 34 11.43 3.37 -2.71
N THR A 35 12.29 2.87 -3.59
CA THR A 35 13.14 3.67 -4.45
C THR A 35 12.75 3.45 -5.90
N VAL A 36 12.65 4.53 -6.67
CA VAL A 36 12.32 4.48 -8.11
C VAL A 36 13.59 4.47 -8.96
N ASP A 37 13.60 3.67 -10.03
CA ASP A 37 14.77 3.49 -10.89
C ASP A 37 14.72 4.35 -12.17
N LYS A 38 13.65 5.15 -12.32
CA LYS A 38 13.41 6.08 -13.43
C LYS A 38 12.46 7.19 -12.99
N ASP A 39 12.32 8.22 -13.82
CA ASP A 39 11.34 9.28 -13.59
C ASP A 39 9.90 8.75 -13.74
N ILE A 40 9.02 9.15 -12.82
CA ILE A 40 7.63 8.67 -12.71
C ILE A 40 6.71 9.88 -12.57
N SER A 41 5.74 10.04 -13.46
CA SER A 41 4.72 11.09 -13.38
C SER A 41 3.46 10.67 -12.62
N LYS A 42 3.23 9.37 -12.45
CA LYS A 42 2.01 8.82 -11.84
C LYS A 42 2.30 7.56 -11.03
N VAL A 43 1.71 7.49 -9.83
CA VAL A 43 1.77 6.32 -8.95
C VAL A 43 0.34 5.89 -8.62
N VAL A 44 0.01 4.64 -8.94
CA VAL A 44 -1.32 4.08 -8.67
C VAL A 44 -1.17 2.90 -7.72
N ALA A 45 -1.85 2.98 -6.58
CA ALA A 45 -1.96 1.90 -5.63
C ALA A 45 -3.06 0.92 -6.06
N VAL A 46 -2.75 -0.37 -5.97
CA VAL A 46 -3.67 -1.47 -6.30
C VAL A 46 -3.58 -2.50 -5.19
N VAL A 47 -4.74 -2.90 -4.66
CA VAL A 47 -4.85 -3.90 -3.58
C VAL A 47 -5.68 -5.07 -4.09
N HIS A 48 -5.26 -6.27 -3.71
CA HIS A 48 -6.02 -7.50 -3.95
C HIS A 48 -6.10 -8.29 -2.64
N GLY A 49 -7.27 -8.85 -2.35
CA GLY A 49 -7.40 -9.92 -1.37
C GLY A 49 -7.26 -11.27 -2.06
N ILE A 50 -6.61 -12.25 -1.44
CA ILE A 50 -6.55 -13.62 -1.97
C ILE A 50 -7.55 -14.47 -1.19
N VAL A 51 -8.56 -15.02 -1.87
CA VAL A 51 -9.59 -15.88 -1.27
C VAL A 51 -9.61 -17.19 -2.04
N MET A 52 -9.34 -18.31 -1.37
CA MET A 52 -9.24 -19.64 -2.01
C MET A 52 -8.31 -19.61 -3.24
N ASP A 53 -7.13 -19.03 -3.11
CA ASP A 53 -6.13 -18.82 -4.17
C ASP A 53 -6.56 -17.92 -5.35
N VAL A 54 -7.74 -17.28 -5.27
CA VAL A 54 -8.22 -16.34 -6.28
C VAL A 54 -7.92 -14.90 -5.85
N PRO A 55 -7.22 -14.10 -6.67
CA PRO A 55 -7.03 -12.67 -6.41
C PRO A 55 -8.31 -11.88 -6.72
N ILE A 56 -8.90 -11.30 -5.68
CA ILE A 56 -10.07 -10.45 -5.76
C ILE A 56 -9.61 -8.99 -5.63
N PRO A 57 -9.90 -8.10 -6.61
CA PRO A 57 -9.51 -6.70 -6.53
C PRO A 57 -10.24 -6.01 -5.37
N PHE A 58 -9.48 -5.25 -4.60
CA PHE A 58 -10.01 -4.41 -3.53
C PHE A 58 -9.99 -2.95 -3.99
N PRO A 59 -11.15 -2.33 -4.26
CA PRO A 59 -11.21 -0.97 -4.78
C PRO A 59 -10.78 0.03 -3.70
N LEU A 60 -9.72 0.80 -4.00
CA LEU A 60 -9.31 1.92 -3.17
C LEU A 60 -10.13 3.17 -3.55
N PRO A 61 -10.62 3.95 -2.56
CA PRO A 61 -11.32 5.22 -2.85
C PRO A 61 -10.45 6.20 -3.64
N ASN A 62 -9.17 6.30 -3.29
CA ASN A 62 -8.19 7.16 -3.94
C ASN A 62 -6.96 6.33 -4.35
N PRO A 63 -6.97 5.70 -5.53
CA PRO A 63 -5.86 4.86 -5.98
C PRO A 63 -4.67 5.67 -6.50
N ASP A 64 -4.88 6.93 -6.94
CA ASP A 64 -3.79 7.80 -7.39
C ASP A 64 -3.05 8.40 -6.19
N ALA A 65 -1.88 7.84 -5.87
CA ALA A 65 -1.10 8.27 -4.72
C ALA A 65 -0.59 9.71 -4.90
N CYS A 66 -0.32 10.15 -6.13
CA CYS A 66 0.13 11.51 -6.40
C CYS A 66 -0.96 12.56 -6.10
N GLN A 67 -2.23 12.17 -6.14
CA GLN A 67 -3.38 13.04 -5.89
C GLN A 67 -3.97 12.86 -4.48
N THR A 68 -3.41 11.95 -3.69
CA THR A 68 -3.90 11.61 -2.35
C THR A 68 -3.06 12.33 -1.31
N ALA A 69 -3.63 13.31 -0.61
CA ALA A 69 -2.89 14.23 0.25
C ALA A 69 -2.12 13.57 1.40
N ASP A 70 -2.62 12.46 1.93
CA ASP A 70 -2.04 11.72 3.04
C ASP A 70 -1.17 10.52 2.60
N SER A 71 -0.94 10.36 1.29
CA SER A 71 -0.15 9.26 0.75
C SER A 71 1.35 9.37 1.01
N GLY A 72 1.85 10.58 1.28
CA GLY A 72 3.29 10.86 1.35
C GLY A 72 3.98 10.95 -0.02
N ILE A 73 3.25 10.83 -1.13
CA ILE A 73 3.81 10.81 -2.49
C ILE A 73 3.45 12.11 -3.23
N GLN A 74 4.48 12.84 -3.65
CA GLN A 74 4.33 14.06 -4.43
C GLN A 74 5.02 13.90 -5.77
N CYS A 75 4.23 13.93 -6.85
CA CYS A 75 4.74 13.71 -8.20
C CYS A 75 5.05 15.04 -8.91
N PRO A 76 5.96 15.04 -9.91
CA PRO A 76 6.68 13.88 -10.44
C PRO A 76 7.82 13.41 -9.53
N LEU A 77 8.06 12.10 -9.54
CA LEU A 77 9.17 11.45 -8.86
C LEU A 77 10.36 11.37 -9.81
N LYS A 78 11.57 11.57 -9.30
CA LYS A 78 12.81 11.46 -10.06
C LYS A 78 13.50 10.13 -9.79
N LYS A 79 14.24 9.65 -10.79
CA LYS A 79 15.11 8.49 -10.63
C LYS A 79 16.00 8.63 -9.38
N GLY A 80 16.00 7.62 -8.54
CA GLY A 80 16.78 7.56 -7.30
C GLY A 80 16.05 8.08 -6.06
N ASP A 81 14.87 8.70 -6.22
CA ASP A 81 14.08 9.15 -5.07
C ASP A 81 13.69 7.97 -4.19
N THR A 82 13.93 8.11 -2.90
CA THR A 82 13.42 7.20 -1.86
C THR A 82 12.19 7.84 -1.24
N LEU A 83 11.09 7.11 -1.23
CA LEU A 83 9.76 7.60 -0.95
C LEU A 83 9.10 6.77 0.14
N HIS A 84 8.26 7.42 0.91
CA HIS A 84 7.54 6.84 2.05
C HIS A 84 6.05 6.90 1.77
N TYR A 85 5.53 5.85 1.12
CA TYR A 85 4.10 5.75 0.86
C TYR A 85 3.35 5.32 2.12
N LYS A 86 2.19 5.92 2.35
CA LYS A 86 1.24 5.56 3.41
C LYS A 86 -0.15 5.36 2.82
N ASN A 87 -0.88 4.36 3.30
CA ASN A 87 -2.30 4.23 3.06
C ASN A 87 -3.00 3.67 4.29
N THR A 88 -4.20 4.15 4.58
CA THR A 88 -5.01 3.70 5.72
C THR A 88 -6.31 3.10 5.19
N LEU A 89 -6.56 1.84 5.52
CA LEU A 89 -7.74 1.10 5.04
C LEU A 89 -8.63 0.75 6.22
N ALA A 90 -9.95 0.89 6.03
CA ALA A 90 -10.93 0.37 6.98
C ALA A 90 -11.05 -1.15 6.84
N VAL A 91 -10.88 -1.86 7.96
CA VAL A 91 -11.09 -3.30 8.07
C VAL A 91 -12.55 -3.54 8.43
N LEU A 92 -13.40 -3.74 7.44
CA LEU A 92 -14.84 -3.84 7.64
C LEU A 92 -15.22 -5.17 8.32
N LYS A 93 -16.22 -5.14 9.21
CA LYS A 93 -16.80 -6.35 9.83
C LYS A 93 -17.28 -7.40 8.83
N ALA A 94 -17.59 -6.98 7.61
CA ALA A 94 -18.05 -7.86 6.54
C ALA A 94 -16.93 -8.69 5.90
N TYR A 95 -15.65 -8.42 6.18
CA TYR A 95 -14.54 -9.19 5.62
C TYR A 95 -14.49 -10.60 6.23
N PRO A 96 -14.19 -11.63 5.41
CA PRO A 96 -14.05 -13.00 5.89
C PRO A 96 -12.97 -13.12 6.98
N LYS A 97 -13.16 -14.08 7.89
CA LYS A 97 -12.15 -14.50 8.87
C LYS A 97 -11.29 -15.62 8.31
#